data_AF-A0A661R1T6-F1
#
_entry.id   AF-A0A661R1T6-F1
#
_cell.length_a   1.000
_cell.length_b   1.000
_cell.length_c   1.000
_cell.angle_alpha   90.00
_cell.angle_beta   90.00
_cell.angle_gamma   90.00
#
_symmetry.space_group_name_H-M   'P 1'
#
loop_
_entity.id
_entity.type
_entity.pdbx_description
1 polymer ?
#
loop_
_entity_poly.entity_id
_entity_poly.type
_entity_poly.pdbx_seq_one_letter_code
_entity_poly.pdbx_strand_id
1 'polypeptide(L)'
;MMSQTVSTIPSHACRRIVQALIAQYDWALSSEADLVKQVLDTVPPDASPDEMRREAIHHYTTVLYEACRQDEDPHRREQAYRELHRYLYRAAHNRWPELAEDATQRALVLVYEQIECCREPGAFLAFALWKLRHAVQQEQQARSQSLERIGHGVEGEPAVTTDPLAHRERVRVLTAAIGRIPDERKRETIVLKYVAGWSDEEIGARLEVTVSYVRVLRHRGISHLREDEQLRSYFDVEDEGQEI
;
A
#
# COMPACT_ATOMS: atom_id res chain seq x y z
N MET A 1 -1.30 -3.73 -50.49
CA MET A 1 -0.85 -2.85 -49.38
C MET A 1 -2.02 -2.55 -48.47
N MET A 2 -2.41 -3.48 -47.59
CA MET A 2 -3.36 -3.20 -46.51
C MET A 2 -3.10 -4.24 -45.41
N SER A 3 -2.51 -3.82 -44.28
CA SER A 3 -2.58 -4.50 -42.97
C SER A 3 -1.63 -3.83 -41.98
N GLN A 4 -2.00 -2.68 -41.40
CA GLN A 4 -1.42 -2.18 -40.14
C GLN A 4 -2.37 -1.15 -39.49
N THR A 5 -3.44 -1.60 -38.84
CA THR A 5 -4.25 -0.71 -37.96
C THR A 5 -4.77 -1.36 -36.68
N VAL A 6 -4.56 -2.66 -36.45
CA VAL A 6 -5.22 -3.38 -35.34
C VAL A 6 -4.36 -3.49 -34.06
N SER A 7 -3.07 -3.15 -34.09
CA SER A 7 -2.15 -3.34 -32.93
C SER A 7 -1.92 -2.09 -32.05
N THR A 8 -2.44 -0.92 -32.43
CA THR A 8 -1.99 0.37 -31.84
C THR A 8 -2.75 0.78 -30.57
N ILE A 9 -3.97 0.27 -30.36
CA ILE A 9 -4.87 0.72 -29.27
C ILE A 9 -4.39 0.24 -27.89
N PRO A 10 -4.03 -1.04 -27.68
CA PRO A 10 -3.54 -1.52 -26.39
C PRO A 10 -2.22 -0.84 -25.98
N SER A 11 -1.34 -0.60 -26.95
CA SER A 11 -0.06 0.06 -26.71
C SER A 11 -0.22 1.51 -26.24
N HIS A 12 -1.14 2.26 -26.85
CA HIS A 12 -1.42 3.64 -26.43
C HIS A 12 -2.10 3.71 -25.05
N ALA A 13 -3.02 2.78 -24.76
CA ALA A 13 -3.66 2.68 -23.44
C ALA A 13 -2.64 2.36 -22.34
N CYS A 14 -1.78 1.35 -22.56
CA CYS A 14 -0.69 0.98 -21.66
C CYS A 14 0.26 2.16 -21.43
N ARG A 15 0.65 2.88 -22.50
CA ARG A 15 1.52 4.06 -22.38
C ARG A 15 0.92 5.13 -21.48
N ARG A 16 -0.36 5.46 -21.66
CA ARG A 16 -1.05 6.45 -20.81
C ARG A 16 -1.08 6.04 -19.33
N ILE A 17 -1.31 4.75 -19.06
CA ILE A 17 -1.33 4.21 -17.69
C ILE A 17 0.07 4.33 -17.07
N VAL A 18 1.10 3.92 -17.79
CA VAL A 18 2.50 4.00 -17.33
C VAL A 18 2.90 5.46 -17.07
N GLN A 19 2.59 6.37 -17.98
CA GLN A 19 2.84 7.81 -17.79
C GLN A 19 2.16 8.37 -16.55
N ALA A 20 0.90 8.00 -16.32
CA ALA A 20 0.16 8.42 -15.13
C ALA A 20 0.78 7.88 -13.84
N LEU A 21 1.26 6.62 -13.84
CA LEU A 21 1.95 6.03 -12.69
C LEU A 21 3.29 6.72 -12.43
N ILE A 22 4.09 6.95 -13.47
CA ILE A 22 5.37 7.64 -13.37
C ILE A 22 5.18 9.03 -12.79
N ALA A 23 4.21 9.80 -13.29
CA ALA A 23 3.92 11.13 -12.76
C ALA A 23 3.37 11.10 -11.32
N GLN A 24 2.56 10.11 -10.98
CA GLN A 24 1.95 9.99 -9.65
C GLN A 24 2.98 9.67 -8.56
N TYR A 25 3.94 8.79 -8.84
CA TYR A 25 4.92 8.29 -7.88
C TYR A 25 6.34 8.84 -8.07
N ASP A 26 6.54 9.67 -9.10
CA ASP A 26 7.83 10.26 -9.46
C ASP A 26 8.91 9.18 -9.68
N TRP A 27 8.56 8.19 -10.51
CA TRP A 27 9.38 7.02 -10.79
C TRP A 27 10.44 7.29 -11.86
N ALA A 28 11.70 6.93 -11.59
CA ALA A 28 12.81 7.19 -12.50
C ALA A 28 13.82 6.04 -12.67
N LEU A 29 13.65 4.89 -11.98
CA LEU A 29 14.53 3.71 -12.12
C LEU A 29 14.43 2.95 -13.45
N SER A 30 13.30 3.08 -14.16
CA SER A 30 13.03 2.45 -15.45
C SER A 30 12.43 3.48 -16.40
N SER A 31 12.76 3.38 -17.68
CA SER A 31 12.19 4.28 -18.68
C SER A 31 10.73 3.94 -18.97
N GLU A 32 9.94 4.94 -19.39
CA GLU A 32 8.56 4.72 -19.83
C GLU A 32 8.48 3.64 -20.92
N ALA A 33 9.40 3.68 -21.89
CA ALA A 33 9.40 2.74 -23.01
C ALA A 33 9.67 1.31 -22.57
N ASP A 34 10.62 1.12 -21.64
CA ASP A 34 10.96 -0.21 -21.12
C ASP A 34 9.81 -0.79 -20.29
N LEU A 35 9.20 0.02 -19.42
CA LEU A 35 8.07 -0.42 -18.61
C LEU A 35 6.84 -0.75 -19.47
N VAL A 36 6.52 0.09 -20.48
CA VAL A 36 5.43 -0.21 -21.44
C VAL A 36 5.70 -1.52 -22.16
N LYS A 37 6.94 -1.74 -22.61
CA LYS A 37 7.32 -2.99 -23.28
C LYS A 37 7.11 -4.20 -22.36
N GLN A 38 7.60 -4.16 -21.12
CA GLN A 38 7.45 -5.27 -20.18
C GLN A 38 5.98 -5.60 -19.87
N VAL A 39 5.14 -4.58 -19.72
CA VAL A 39 3.69 -4.78 -19.52
C VAL A 39 3.08 -5.46 -20.73
N LEU A 40 3.30 -4.93 -21.94
CA LEU A 40 2.73 -5.48 -23.18
C LEU A 40 3.23 -6.90 -23.51
N ASP A 41 4.47 -7.23 -23.13
CA ASP A 41 5.04 -8.57 -23.31
C ASP A 41 4.40 -9.60 -22.35
N THR A 42 3.78 -9.16 -21.25
CA THR A 42 3.21 -10.02 -20.20
C THR A 42 1.69 -10.14 -20.27
N VAL A 43 0.98 -9.06 -20.60
CA VAL A 43 -0.49 -9.04 -20.61
C VAL A 43 -1.06 -9.62 -21.92
N PRO A 44 -2.25 -10.26 -21.90
CA PRO A 44 -2.90 -10.68 -23.13
C PRO A 44 -3.33 -9.48 -24.00
N PRO A 45 -3.49 -9.64 -25.32
CA PRO A 45 -3.79 -8.53 -26.23
C PRO A 45 -5.09 -7.78 -25.93
N ASP A 46 -6.04 -8.43 -25.25
CA ASP A 46 -7.36 -7.93 -24.84
C ASP A 46 -7.41 -7.51 -23.37
N ALA A 47 -6.26 -7.39 -22.70
CA ALA A 47 -6.18 -7.00 -21.30
C ALA A 47 -6.91 -5.68 -21.01
N SER A 48 -7.58 -5.65 -19.87
CA SER A 48 -8.23 -4.44 -19.36
C SER A 48 -7.20 -3.39 -18.90
N PRO A 49 -7.57 -2.10 -18.86
CA PRO A 49 -6.73 -1.05 -18.29
C PRO A 49 -6.28 -1.33 -16.84
N ASP A 50 -7.12 -2.00 -16.04
CA ASP A 50 -6.79 -2.34 -14.66
C ASP A 50 -5.74 -3.44 -14.56
N GLU A 51 -5.79 -4.44 -15.47
CA GLU A 51 -4.76 -5.48 -15.56
C GLU A 51 -3.42 -4.87 -15.99
N MET A 52 -3.42 -4.01 -17.03
CA MET A 52 -2.22 -3.28 -17.45
C MET A 52 -1.62 -2.44 -16.32
N ARG A 53 -2.47 -1.77 -15.52
CA ARG A 53 -2.03 -0.99 -14.35
C ARG A 53 -1.40 -1.87 -13.28
N ARG A 54 -2.04 -3.00 -12.94
CA ARG A 54 -1.51 -3.95 -11.94
C ARG A 54 -0.16 -4.49 -12.37
N GLU A 55 -0.05 -4.87 -13.65
CA GLU A 55 1.18 -5.40 -14.23
C GLU A 55 2.30 -4.35 -14.24
N ALA A 56 1.99 -3.09 -14.60
CA ALA A 56 2.95 -1.99 -14.55
C ALA A 56 3.48 -1.76 -13.12
N ILE A 57 2.61 -1.78 -12.11
CA ILE A 57 3.02 -1.66 -10.72
C ILE A 57 3.87 -2.86 -10.30
N HIS A 58 3.51 -4.07 -10.71
CA HIS A 58 4.27 -5.29 -10.40
C HIS A 58 5.69 -5.23 -10.97
N HIS A 59 5.84 -4.95 -12.26
CA HIS A 59 7.16 -4.80 -12.91
C HIS A 59 7.99 -3.71 -12.25
N TYR A 60 7.41 -2.54 -12.00
CA TYR A 60 8.15 -1.46 -11.36
C TYR A 60 8.56 -1.80 -9.93
N THR A 61 7.70 -2.48 -9.18
CA THR A 61 8.00 -2.93 -7.82
C THR A 61 9.16 -3.92 -7.80
N THR A 62 9.22 -4.82 -8.79
CA THR A 62 10.35 -5.74 -8.98
C THR A 62 11.65 -4.98 -9.29
N VAL A 63 11.61 -4.01 -10.21
CA VAL A 63 12.79 -3.16 -10.51
C VAL A 63 13.27 -2.40 -9.28
N LEU A 64 12.33 -1.86 -8.48
CA LEU A 64 12.64 -1.15 -7.25
C LEU A 64 13.30 -2.07 -6.21
N TYR A 65 12.77 -3.29 -6.05
CA TYR A 65 13.36 -4.31 -5.17
C TYR A 65 14.79 -4.67 -5.58
N GLU A 66 15.00 -5.00 -6.86
CA GLU A 66 16.32 -5.36 -7.39
C GLU A 66 17.32 -4.20 -7.21
N ALA A 67 16.88 -2.97 -7.49
CA ALA A 67 17.70 -1.78 -7.32
C ALA A 67 18.07 -1.52 -5.85
N CYS A 68 17.17 -1.81 -4.90
CA CYS A 68 17.45 -1.70 -3.46
C CYS A 68 18.40 -2.79 -2.94
N ARG A 69 18.37 -3.99 -3.55
CA ARG A 69 19.11 -5.17 -3.08
C ARG A 69 20.53 -5.26 -3.63
N GLN A 70 20.76 -4.77 -4.84
CA GLN A 70 22.06 -4.84 -5.50
C GLN A 70 23.17 -4.09 -4.74
N ASP A 71 24.42 -4.46 -4.98
CA ASP A 71 25.62 -3.80 -4.42
C ASP A 71 26.52 -3.20 -5.53
N GLU A 72 26.21 -3.47 -6.80
CA GLU A 72 27.04 -3.15 -7.95
C GLU A 72 27.02 -1.66 -8.32
N ASP A 73 25.84 -1.02 -8.28
CA ASP A 73 25.65 0.40 -8.59
C ASP A 73 25.08 1.17 -7.38
N PRO A 74 25.95 1.84 -6.60
CA PRO A 74 25.54 2.63 -5.44
C PRO A 74 24.56 3.76 -5.77
N HIS A 75 24.67 4.39 -6.94
CA HIS A 75 23.80 5.51 -7.33
C HIS A 75 22.40 5.02 -7.64
N ARG A 76 22.28 3.91 -8.37
CA ARG A 76 20.99 3.27 -8.64
C ARG A 76 20.32 2.79 -7.35
N ARG A 77 21.10 2.24 -6.41
CA ARG A 77 20.58 1.86 -5.09
C ARG A 77 20.10 3.04 -4.28
N GLU A 78 20.89 4.12 -4.23
CA GLU A 78 20.50 5.35 -3.54
C GLU A 78 19.20 5.93 -4.13
N GLN A 79 19.10 5.98 -5.46
CA GLN A 79 17.88 6.41 -6.14
C GLN A 79 16.67 5.56 -5.76
N ALA A 80 16.83 4.23 -5.68
CA ALA A 80 15.76 3.33 -5.27
C ALA A 80 15.26 3.61 -3.85
N TYR A 81 16.17 3.81 -2.89
CA TYR A 81 15.78 4.21 -1.53
C TYR A 81 15.16 5.60 -1.45
N ARG A 82 15.55 6.56 -2.31
CA ARG A 82 14.89 7.87 -2.41
C ARG A 82 13.46 7.75 -2.94
N GLU A 83 13.24 6.93 -3.97
CA GLU A 83 11.90 6.67 -4.50
C GLU A 83 11.02 5.95 -3.47
N LEU A 84 11.57 4.96 -2.78
CA LEU A 84 10.88 4.27 -1.69
C LEU A 84 10.55 5.21 -0.52
N HIS A 85 11.48 6.10 -0.15
CA HIS A 85 11.25 7.12 0.86
C HIS A 85 10.05 8.00 0.49
N ARG A 86 9.99 8.55 -0.73
CA ARG A 86 8.86 9.37 -1.18
C ARG A 86 7.53 8.62 -1.09
N TYR A 87 7.53 7.36 -1.52
CA TYR A 87 6.35 6.49 -1.45
C TYR A 87 5.88 6.28 0.00
N LEU A 88 6.78 5.88 0.89
CA LEU A 88 6.46 5.62 2.31
C LEU A 88 6.11 6.89 3.06
N TYR A 89 6.82 8.00 2.83
CA TYR A 89 6.54 9.28 3.45
C TYR A 89 5.15 9.77 3.08
N ARG A 90 4.76 9.71 1.80
CA ARG A 90 3.41 10.09 1.37
C ARG A 90 2.36 9.21 2.04
N ALA A 91 2.60 7.90 2.14
CA ALA A 91 1.68 6.97 2.83
C ALA A 91 1.57 7.26 4.33
N ALA A 92 2.68 7.59 4.99
CA ALA A 92 2.73 7.94 6.40
C ALA A 92 2.06 9.29 6.67
N HIS A 93 2.42 10.32 5.90
CA HIS A 93 1.93 11.69 6.07
C HIS A 93 0.42 11.81 5.92
N ASN A 94 -0.17 11.05 4.98
CA ASN A 94 -1.61 11.01 4.79
C ASN A 94 -2.39 10.48 6.01
N ARG A 95 -1.74 9.77 6.94
CA ARG A 95 -2.41 9.09 8.06
C ARG A 95 -1.90 9.50 9.44
N TRP A 96 -0.61 9.83 9.53
CA TRP A 96 0.11 10.19 10.74
C TRP A 96 1.14 11.30 10.44
N PRO A 97 0.69 12.52 10.10
CA PRO A 97 1.58 13.60 9.66
C PRO A 97 2.71 13.87 10.68
N GLU A 98 2.36 13.90 11.97
CA GLU A 98 3.30 14.14 13.08
C GLU A 98 4.35 13.03 13.29
N LEU A 99 4.13 11.84 12.73
CA LEU A 99 5.04 10.69 12.85
C LEU A 99 5.72 10.37 11.51
N ALA A 100 5.33 11.06 10.43
CA ALA A 100 5.63 10.62 9.08
C ALA A 100 7.13 10.57 8.80
N GLU A 101 7.88 11.58 9.26
CA GLU A 101 9.33 11.65 9.07
C GLU A 101 10.05 10.51 9.83
N ASP A 102 9.90 10.46 11.15
CA ASP A 102 10.56 9.46 12.01
C ASP A 102 10.16 8.02 11.61
N ALA A 103 8.87 7.80 11.38
CA ALA A 103 8.37 6.48 11.01
C ALA A 103 8.87 6.05 9.63
N THR A 104 8.99 6.97 8.67
CA THR A 104 9.52 6.64 7.33
C THR A 104 11.00 6.31 7.41
N GLN A 105 11.79 7.11 8.14
CA GLN A 105 13.22 6.83 8.33
C GLN A 105 13.43 5.46 8.96
N ARG A 106 12.70 5.15 10.04
CA ARG A 106 12.75 3.83 10.69
C ARG A 106 12.27 2.71 9.77
N ALA A 107 11.24 2.94 8.97
CA ALA A 107 10.77 1.96 8.00
C ALA A 107 11.85 1.60 6.98
N LEU A 108 12.58 2.60 6.47
CA LEU A 108 13.67 2.37 5.50
C LEU A 108 14.81 1.57 6.11
N VAL A 109 15.18 1.83 7.36
CA VAL A 109 16.17 1.00 8.09
C VAL A 109 15.69 -0.45 8.18
N LEU A 110 14.44 -0.67 8.61
CA LEU A 110 13.86 -2.01 8.71
C LEU A 110 13.78 -2.71 7.34
N VAL A 111 13.50 -1.96 6.27
CA VAL A 111 13.50 -2.50 4.90
C VAL A 111 14.92 -2.90 4.50
N TYR A 112 15.92 -2.05 4.72
CA TYR A 112 17.31 -2.32 4.39
C TYR A 112 17.82 -3.58 5.11
N GLU A 113 17.59 -3.68 6.42
CA GLU A 113 18.05 -4.81 7.24
C GLU A 113 17.39 -6.14 6.87
N GLN A 114 16.16 -6.10 6.36
CA GLN A 114 15.32 -7.29 6.17
C GLN A 114 14.89 -7.47 4.71
N ILE A 115 15.59 -6.83 3.77
CA ILE A 115 15.27 -6.90 2.34
C ILE A 115 15.32 -8.33 1.81
N GLU A 116 16.24 -9.16 2.33
CA GLU A 116 16.36 -10.58 2.01
C GLU A 116 15.17 -11.43 2.50
N CYS A 117 14.35 -10.91 3.43
CA CYS A 117 13.11 -11.58 3.85
C CYS A 117 11.96 -11.38 2.85
N CYS A 118 12.09 -10.43 1.90
CA CYS A 118 11.11 -10.23 0.84
C CYS A 118 11.29 -11.31 -0.24
N ARG A 119 10.49 -12.39 -0.15
CA ARG A 119 10.60 -13.55 -1.06
C ARG A 119 9.97 -13.34 -2.44
N GLU A 120 9.07 -12.38 -2.56
CA GLU A 120 8.39 -12.04 -3.82
C GLU A 120 8.71 -10.58 -4.19
N PRO A 121 9.58 -10.33 -5.20
CA PRO A 121 9.97 -8.99 -5.62
C PRO A 121 8.77 -8.08 -5.92
N GLY A 122 7.75 -8.60 -6.62
CA GLY A 122 6.54 -7.85 -6.95
C GLY A 122 5.67 -7.46 -5.75
N ALA A 123 5.94 -8.00 -4.56
CA ALA A 123 5.27 -7.64 -3.31
C ALA A 123 6.09 -6.65 -2.45
N PHE A 124 7.24 -6.16 -2.94
CA PHE A 124 8.17 -5.34 -2.15
C PHE A 124 7.56 -4.06 -1.57
N LEU A 125 6.70 -3.35 -2.32
CA LEU A 125 6.00 -2.17 -1.78
C LEU A 125 5.06 -2.52 -0.62
N ALA A 126 4.40 -3.68 -0.67
CA ALA A 126 3.55 -4.14 0.43
C ALA A 126 4.39 -4.50 1.66
N PHE A 127 5.53 -5.15 1.46
CA PHE A 127 6.52 -5.41 2.51
C PHE A 127 7.03 -4.10 3.16
N ALA A 128 7.34 -3.07 2.36
CA ALA A 128 7.79 -1.79 2.87
C ALA A 128 6.71 -1.04 3.65
N LEU A 129 5.45 -1.07 3.20
CA LEU A 129 4.32 -0.52 3.96
C LEU A 129 4.09 -1.25 5.28
N TRP A 130 4.38 -2.55 5.33
CA TRP A 130 4.35 -3.29 6.59
C TRP A 130 5.41 -2.79 7.57
N LYS A 131 6.65 -2.59 7.12
CA LYS A 131 7.72 -1.97 7.93
C LYS A 131 7.34 -0.59 8.42
N LEU A 132 6.69 0.21 7.58
CA LEU A 132 6.18 1.52 7.97
C LEU A 132 5.18 1.45 9.12
N ARG A 133 4.21 0.53 9.07
CA ARG A 133 3.23 0.38 10.16
C ARG A 133 3.88 -0.04 11.46
N HIS A 134 4.84 -0.97 11.40
CA HIS A 134 5.61 -1.36 12.56
C HIS A 134 6.40 -0.18 13.14
N ALA A 135 7.03 0.62 12.28
CA ALA A 135 7.75 1.83 12.69
C ALA A 135 6.83 2.86 13.37
N VAL A 136 5.64 3.10 12.81
CA VAL A 136 4.62 3.99 13.42
C VAL A 136 4.20 3.49 14.80
N GLN A 137 3.93 2.19 14.96
CA GLN A 137 3.55 1.62 16.25
C GLN A 137 4.65 1.83 17.29
N GLN A 138 5.91 1.62 16.91
CA GLN A 138 7.05 1.88 17.78
C GLN A 138 7.17 3.37 18.16
N GLU A 139 6.96 4.29 17.22
CA GLU A 139 6.94 5.73 17.52
C GLU A 139 5.81 6.12 18.47
N GLN A 140 4.61 5.59 18.27
CA GLN A 140 3.47 5.84 19.15
C GLN A 140 3.74 5.35 20.58
N GLN A 141 4.32 4.16 20.73
CA GLN A 141 4.71 3.62 22.03
C GLN A 141 5.80 4.47 22.69
N ALA A 142 6.83 4.85 21.94
CA ALA A 142 7.91 5.69 22.44
C ALA A 142 7.41 7.07 22.90
N ARG A 143 6.49 7.70 22.15
CA ARG A 143 5.88 8.98 22.54
C ARG A 143 5.00 8.83 23.78
N SER A 144 4.20 7.76 23.86
CA SER A 144 3.36 7.49 25.04
C SER A 144 4.21 7.32 26.30
N GLN A 145 5.28 6.52 26.24
CA GLN A 145 6.22 6.35 27.35
C GLN A 145 7.03 7.61 27.67
N SER A 146 7.24 8.49 26.70
CA SER A 146 7.92 9.77 26.93
C SER A 146 6.99 10.77 27.61
N LEU A 147 5.71 10.82 27.22
CA LEU A 147 4.69 11.64 27.88
C LEU A 147 4.45 11.20 29.33
N GLU A 148 4.42 9.89 29.60
CA GLU A 148 4.35 9.36 30.97
C GLU A 148 5.57 9.77 31.82
N ARG A 149 6.75 9.90 31.18
CA ARG A 149 7.98 10.38 31.84
C ARG A 149 8.04 11.91 32.00
N ILE A 150 7.34 12.67 31.15
CA ILE A 150 7.30 14.14 31.15
C ILE A 150 6.10 14.69 31.96
N GLY A 151 5.32 13.84 32.64
CA GLY A 151 4.19 14.17 33.53
C GLY A 151 4.50 15.07 34.75
N HIS A 152 5.57 15.87 34.70
CA HIS A 152 5.73 17.12 35.44
C HIS A 152 5.93 18.29 34.46
N GLY A 153 4.84 18.82 33.90
CA GLY A 153 4.82 20.19 33.39
C GLY A 153 4.16 20.45 32.05
N VAL A 154 2.97 21.04 32.16
CA VAL A 154 2.33 22.04 31.27
C VAL A 154 1.57 21.56 30.04
N GLU A 155 0.28 21.91 30.06
CA GLU A 155 -0.77 21.76 29.08
C GLU A 155 -0.47 22.47 27.75
N GLY A 156 -0.86 21.85 26.64
CA GLY A 156 -0.88 22.45 25.31
C GLY A 156 -1.66 21.61 24.29
N GLU A 157 -2.87 22.03 23.97
CA GLU A 157 -3.67 21.68 22.79
C GLU A 157 -4.12 23.00 22.10
N PRO A 158 -4.61 23.03 20.83
CA PRO A 158 -4.62 21.99 19.78
C PRO A 158 -4.12 22.49 18.38
N ALA A 159 -3.79 21.54 17.49
CA ALA A 159 -3.56 21.77 16.05
C ALA A 159 -4.85 21.53 15.21
N VAL A 160 -5.00 22.25 14.09
CA VAL A 160 -6.20 22.26 13.21
C VAL A 160 -6.39 20.93 12.46
N THR A 161 -7.02 19.98 13.16
CA THR A 161 -8.17 19.14 12.79
C THR A 161 -8.44 18.84 11.29
N THR A 162 -7.91 17.72 10.77
CA THR A 162 -8.88 16.70 10.28
C THR A 162 -9.65 16.32 11.52
N ASP A 163 -10.96 16.55 11.58
CA ASP A 163 -11.73 16.33 12.80
C ASP A 163 -11.35 14.96 13.39
N PRO A 164 -10.59 14.92 14.51
CA PRO A 164 -10.15 13.67 15.10
C PRO A 164 -11.35 12.81 15.47
N LEU A 165 -12.51 13.44 15.69
CA LEU A 165 -13.79 12.76 15.87
C LEU A 165 -14.24 12.09 14.57
N ALA A 166 -14.29 12.78 13.43
CA ALA A 166 -14.58 12.18 12.13
C ALA A 166 -13.63 11.02 11.76
N HIS A 167 -12.31 11.18 11.98
CA HIS A 167 -11.36 10.08 11.75
C HIS A 167 -11.60 8.90 12.71
N ARG A 168 -11.82 9.17 14.01
CA ARG A 168 -12.15 8.13 15.00
C ARG A 168 -13.45 7.42 14.64
N GLU A 169 -14.44 8.15 14.10
CA GLU A 169 -15.71 7.59 13.69
C GLU A 169 -15.56 6.71 12.45
N ARG A 170 -14.83 7.15 11.41
CA ARG A 170 -14.47 6.31 10.24
C ARG A 170 -13.80 5.01 10.66
N VAL A 171 -12.84 5.09 11.56
CA VAL A 171 -12.14 3.90 12.10
C VAL A 171 -13.10 3.01 12.87
N ARG A 172 -13.97 3.58 13.73
CA ARG A 172 -14.99 2.83 14.48
C ARG A 172 -15.95 2.08 13.55
N VAL A 173 -16.49 2.75 12.54
CA VAL A 173 -17.42 2.17 11.57
C VAL A 173 -16.76 1.04 10.78
N LEU A 174 -15.52 1.23 10.31
CA LEU A 174 -14.77 0.20 9.60
C LEU A 174 -14.43 -1.00 10.50
N THR A 175 -14.01 -0.77 11.75
CA THR A 175 -13.74 -1.83 12.73
C THR A 175 -15.01 -2.62 13.04
N ALA A 176 -16.16 -1.94 13.19
CA ALA A 176 -17.44 -2.59 13.39
C ALA A 176 -17.87 -3.42 12.17
N ALA A 177 -17.69 -2.93 10.95
CA ALA A 177 -17.97 -3.67 9.71
C ALA A 177 -17.09 -4.92 9.57
N ILE A 178 -15.79 -4.82 9.90
CA ILE A 178 -14.91 -5.98 9.98
C ILE A 178 -15.43 -6.97 11.04
N GLY A 179 -15.84 -6.48 12.21
CA GLY A 179 -16.45 -7.29 13.27
C GLY A 179 -17.70 -8.06 12.83
N ARG A 180 -18.49 -7.49 11.91
CA ARG A 180 -19.71 -8.11 11.36
C ARG A 180 -19.46 -9.19 10.30
N ILE A 181 -18.22 -9.39 9.84
CA ILE A 181 -17.90 -10.52 8.96
C ILE A 181 -18.16 -11.82 9.75
N PRO A 182 -19.09 -12.70 9.32
CA PRO A 182 -19.51 -13.86 10.12
C PRO A 182 -18.42 -14.92 10.31
N ASP A 183 -17.52 -15.01 9.32
CA ASP A 183 -16.45 -16.00 9.29
C ASP A 183 -15.19 -15.43 9.93
N GLU A 184 -14.77 -16.02 11.05
CA GLU A 184 -13.58 -15.62 11.80
C GLU A 184 -12.32 -15.63 10.93
N ARG A 185 -12.14 -16.66 10.10
CA ARG A 185 -10.95 -16.78 9.25
C ARG A 185 -10.92 -15.70 8.19
N LYS A 186 -12.08 -15.30 7.63
CA LYS A 186 -12.16 -14.15 6.73
C LYS A 186 -11.81 -12.87 7.47
N ARG A 187 -12.37 -12.66 8.67
CA ARG A 187 -12.09 -11.46 9.48
C ARG A 187 -10.61 -11.35 9.82
N GLU A 188 -10.04 -12.42 10.37
CA GLU A 188 -8.63 -12.51 10.73
C GLU A 188 -7.75 -12.37 9.47
N THR A 189 -8.13 -12.95 8.33
CA THR A 189 -7.42 -12.73 7.05
C THR A 189 -7.44 -11.26 6.63
N ILE A 190 -8.59 -10.56 6.73
CA ILE A 190 -8.69 -9.14 6.39
C ILE A 190 -7.83 -8.29 7.33
N VAL A 191 -7.88 -8.55 8.63
CA VAL A 191 -7.06 -7.85 9.62
C VAL A 191 -5.58 -8.12 9.38
N LEU A 192 -5.16 -9.38 9.26
CA LEU A 192 -3.76 -9.73 9.05
C LEU A 192 -3.24 -9.17 7.73
N LYS A 193 -4.03 -9.25 6.65
CA LYS A 193 -3.61 -8.73 5.33
C LYS A 193 -3.55 -7.22 5.28
N TYR A 194 -4.61 -6.53 5.70
CA TYR A 194 -4.80 -5.11 5.42
C TYR A 194 -4.53 -4.20 6.60
N VAL A 195 -4.51 -4.72 7.83
CA VAL A 195 -4.12 -3.98 9.05
C VAL A 195 -2.71 -4.40 9.49
N ALA A 196 -2.45 -5.70 9.58
CA ALA A 196 -1.15 -6.20 10.02
C ALA A 196 -0.14 -6.37 8.89
N GLY A 197 -0.52 -6.28 7.60
CA GLY A 197 0.39 -6.28 6.45
C GLY A 197 1.03 -7.63 6.08
N TRP A 198 0.51 -8.75 6.56
CA TRP A 198 1.09 -10.08 6.37
C TRP A 198 0.99 -10.57 4.91
N SER A 199 1.96 -11.39 4.48
CA SER A 199 1.92 -12.10 3.20
C SER A 199 0.87 -13.22 3.20
N ASP A 200 0.50 -13.74 2.03
CA ASP A 200 -0.50 -14.81 1.97
C ASP A 200 0.07 -16.12 2.56
N GLU A 201 1.39 -16.29 2.52
CA GLU A 201 2.15 -17.39 3.12
C GLU A 201 2.16 -17.30 4.64
N GLU A 202 2.43 -16.11 5.21
CA GLU A 202 2.41 -15.87 6.65
C GLU A 202 1.01 -16.08 7.22
N ILE A 203 -0.02 -15.59 6.52
CA ILE A 203 -1.42 -15.81 6.90
C ILE A 203 -1.78 -17.29 6.79
N GLY A 204 -1.36 -17.97 5.71
CA GLY A 204 -1.61 -19.39 5.53
C GLY A 204 -1.00 -20.23 6.65
N ALA A 205 0.26 -19.96 7.00
CA ALA A 205 0.93 -20.60 8.12
C ALA A 205 0.23 -20.34 9.45
N ARG A 206 -0.21 -19.11 9.71
CA ARG A 206 -0.84 -18.71 10.99
C ARG A 206 -2.28 -19.17 11.15
N LEU A 207 -3.01 -19.32 10.06
CA LEU A 207 -4.39 -19.81 10.06
C LEU A 207 -4.47 -21.33 9.79
N GLU A 208 -3.33 -21.98 9.57
CA GLU A 208 -3.22 -23.40 9.21
C GLU A 208 -4.04 -23.75 7.95
N VAL A 209 -3.91 -22.91 6.92
CA VAL A 209 -4.58 -23.06 5.62
C VAL A 209 -3.63 -22.86 4.45
N THR A 210 -4.04 -23.29 3.27
CA THR A 210 -3.25 -23.07 2.06
C THR A 210 -3.27 -21.59 1.65
N VAL A 211 -2.17 -21.13 1.03
CA VAL A 211 -2.06 -19.79 0.42
C VAL A 211 -3.23 -19.50 -0.53
N SER A 212 -3.61 -20.48 -1.36
CA SER A 212 -4.76 -20.39 -2.25
C SER A 212 -6.06 -20.13 -1.50
N TYR A 213 -6.24 -20.75 -0.33
CA TYR A 213 -7.41 -20.52 0.51
C TYR A 213 -7.39 -19.14 1.18
N VAL A 214 -6.22 -18.61 1.55
CA VAL A 214 -6.07 -17.22 2.04
C VAL A 214 -6.59 -16.21 1.00
N ARG A 215 -6.27 -16.39 -0.28
CA ARG A 215 -6.78 -15.54 -1.37
C ARG A 215 -8.30 -15.57 -1.46
N VAL A 216 -8.91 -16.74 -1.28
CA VAL A 216 -10.38 -16.92 -1.23
C VAL A 216 -10.98 -16.23 -0.01
N LEU A 217 -10.39 -16.41 1.18
CA LEU A 217 -10.84 -15.76 2.41
C LEU A 217 -10.78 -14.24 2.28
N ARG A 218 -9.70 -13.70 1.69
CA ARG A 218 -9.53 -12.28 1.40
C ARG A 218 -10.58 -11.75 0.45
N HIS A 219 -10.77 -12.40 -0.71
CA HIS A 219 -11.79 -11.99 -1.68
C HIS A 219 -13.17 -11.94 -1.04
N ARG A 220 -13.56 -13.00 -0.34
CA ARG A 220 -14.87 -13.08 0.33
C ARG A 220 -15.02 -12.06 1.46
N GLY A 221 -13.95 -11.80 2.21
CA GLY A 221 -13.95 -10.77 3.25
C GLY A 221 -14.15 -9.35 2.69
N ILE A 222 -13.50 -9.02 1.57
CA ILE A 222 -13.70 -7.74 0.88
C ILE A 222 -15.10 -7.62 0.28
N SER A 223 -15.62 -8.69 -0.34
CA SER A 223 -17.01 -8.71 -0.82
C SER A 223 -18.00 -8.41 0.30
N HIS A 224 -17.81 -9.03 1.47
CA HIS A 224 -18.66 -8.81 2.64
C HIS A 224 -18.63 -7.34 3.09
N LEU A 225 -17.46 -6.70 3.13
CA LEU A 225 -17.36 -5.29 3.49
C LEU A 225 -18.04 -4.37 2.47
N ARG A 226 -17.95 -4.69 1.17
CA ARG A 226 -18.63 -3.92 0.11
C ARG A 226 -20.15 -4.04 0.16
N GLU A 227 -20.66 -5.12 0.72
CA GLU A 227 -22.09 -5.40 0.85
C GLU A 227 -22.66 -4.96 2.21
N ASP A 228 -21.81 -4.53 3.16
CA ASP A 228 -22.24 -4.08 4.50
C ASP A 228 -23.04 -2.77 4.39
N GLU A 229 -24.35 -2.85 4.60
CA GLU A 229 -25.30 -1.75 4.45
C GLU A 229 -24.94 -0.54 5.33
N GLN A 230 -24.48 -0.79 6.57
CA GLN A 230 -24.09 0.28 7.50
C GLN A 230 -22.79 0.97 7.08
N LEU A 231 -21.81 0.22 6.56
CA LEU A 231 -20.58 0.78 6.02
C LEU A 231 -20.87 1.62 4.77
N ARG A 232 -21.73 1.13 3.87
CA ARG A 232 -22.15 1.86 2.67
C ARG A 232 -22.89 3.14 3.03
N SER A 233 -23.90 3.07 3.90
CA SER A 233 -24.67 4.24 4.30
C SER A 233 -23.79 5.33 4.93
N TYR A 234 -22.74 4.96 5.65
CA TYR A 234 -21.82 5.91 6.24
C TYR A 234 -20.99 6.66 5.19
N PHE A 235 -20.48 5.95 4.17
CA PHE A 235 -19.68 6.58 3.10
C PHE A 235 -20.54 7.29 2.05
N ASP A 236 -21.76 6.82 1.79
CA ASP A 236 -22.70 7.49 0.87
C ASP A 236 -23.17 8.85 1.43
N VAL A 237 -23.28 8.99 2.76
CA VAL A 237 -23.65 10.26 3.43
C VAL A 237 -22.52 11.30 3.43
N GLU A 238 -21.25 10.88 3.34
CA GLU A 238 -20.12 11.81 3.23
C GLU A 238 -19.96 12.39 1.81
N ASP A 239 -20.30 11.64 0.75
CA ASP A 239 -20.23 12.12 -0.64
C ASP A 239 -21.27 13.23 -0.95
N GLU A 240 -22.44 13.21 -0.29
CA GLU A 240 -23.45 14.29 -0.42
C GLU A 240 -23.10 15.56 0.39
N GLY A 241 -22.15 15.47 1.33
CA GLY A 241 -21.77 16.57 2.22
C GLY A 241 -20.68 17.49 1.68
N GLN A 242 -20.21 17.28 0.45
CA GLN A 242 -19.05 17.97 -0.13
C GLN A 242 -19.39 18.86 -1.35
N GLU A 243 -20.67 19.17 -1.55
CA GLU A 243 -21.16 20.25 -2.43
C GLU A 243 -21.71 21.43 -1.62
N ILE A 244 -20.84 22.28 -1.04
CA ILE A 244 -21.14 23.70 -0.75
C ILE A 244 -19.88 24.54 -0.99
#